data_AF-A0A1D2R0N3-F1
#
_entry.id   AF-A0A1D2R0N3-F1
#
_cell.length_a   1.000
_cell.length_b   1.000
_cell.length_c   1.000
_cell.angle_alpha   90.00
_cell.angle_beta   90.00
_cell.angle_gamma   90.00
#
_symmetry.space_group_name_H-M   'P 1'
#
loop_
_entity.id
_entity.type
_entity.pdbx_description
1 polymer ?
#
loop_
_entity_poly.entity_id
_entity_poly.type
_entity_poly.pdbx_seq_one_letter_code
_entity_poly.pdbx_strand_id
1 'polypeptide(L)' 'MKGSVSVQTTLEKTKYEQLLGLSDSLGLSVEAVVRKAITMLLKEKKGEKEDPLFTTKPVDFGTVTSPEMIDDVIYGKVK' A
#
# COMPACT_ATOMS: atom_id res chain seq x y z
N MET A 1 -15.58 -5.32 -12.74
CA MET A 1 -15.23 -6.26 -11.66
C MET A 1 -13.77 -6.03 -11.31
N LYS A 2 -13.43 -5.65 -10.07
CA LYS A 2 -12.02 -5.50 -9.64
C LYS A 2 -11.38 -6.90 -9.62
N GLY A 3 -10.37 -7.14 -10.45
CA GLY A 3 -9.67 -8.41 -10.51
C GLY A 3 -8.99 -8.73 -9.18
N SER A 4 -9.08 -9.99 -8.74
CA SER A 4 -8.33 -10.49 -7.58
C SER A 4 -6.85 -10.57 -7.92
N VAL A 5 -6.03 -9.72 -7.30
CA VAL A 5 -4.58 -9.78 -7.40
C VAL A 5 -4.07 -10.83 -6.41
N SER A 6 -3.57 -11.96 -6.91
CA SER A 6 -2.88 -12.97 -6.10
C SER A 6 -1.41 -12.64 -6.00
N VAL A 7 -0.84 -12.74 -4.81
CA VAL A 7 0.60 -12.57 -4.57
C VAL A 7 1.16 -13.92 -4.15
N GLN A 8 2.16 -14.41 -4.89
CA GLN A 8 2.89 -15.63 -4.58
C GLN A 8 4.26 -15.27 -3.99
N THR A 9 4.66 -15.99 -2.93
CA THR A 9 5.96 -15.80 -2.30
C THR A 9 6.56 -17.15 -1.90
N THR A 10 7.86 -17.17 -1.70
CA THR A 10 8.61 -18.36 -1.27
C THR A 10 9.04 -18.18 0.18
N LEU A 11 8.85 -19.21 0.99
CA LEU A 11 9.24 -19.27 2.38
C LEU A 11 10.15 -20.47 2.61
N GLU A 12 11.05 -20.36 3.58
CA GLU A 12 11.79 -21.52 4.08
C GLU A 12 10.80 -22.53 4.66
N LYS A 13 11.08 -23.82 4.45
CA LYS A 13 10.21 -24.92 4.86
C LYS A 13 9.86 -24.86 6.36
N THR A 14 10.84 -24.57 7.20
CA THR A 14 10.67 -24.46 8.67
C THR A 14 9.70 -23.35 9.05
N LYS A 15 9.73 -22.21 8.37
CA LYS A 15 8.80 -21.09 8.60
C LYS A 15 7.40 -21.41 8.10
N TYR A 16 7.29 -22.15 7.00
CA TYR A 16 6.00 -22.60 6.50
C TYR A 16 5.34 -23.62 7.45
N GLU A 17 6.10 -24.55 8.02
CA GLU A 17 5.60 -25.49 9.04
C GLU A 17 5.11 -24.78 10.31
N GLN A 18 5.81 -23.73 10.76
CA GLN A 18 5.34 -22.88 11.85
C GLN A 18 4.03 -22.17 11.52
N LEU A 19 3.90 -21.65 10.28
CA LEU A 19 2.67 -21.04 9.80
C LEU A 19 1.51 -22.04 9.76
N LEU A 20 1.76 -23.28 9.33
CA LEU A 20 0.76 -24.35 9.36
C LEU A 20 0.29 -24.65 10.78
N GLY A 21 1.21 -24.81 11.74
CA GLY A 21 0.84 -25.05 13.14
C GLY A 21 0.01 -23.89 13.75
N LEU A 22 0.32 -22.65 13.38
CA LEU A 22 -0.49 -21.49 13.75
C LEU A 22 -1.86 -21.49 13.06
N SER A 23 -1.92 -21.90 11.81
CA SER A 23 -3.16 -22.08 11.03
C SER A 23 -4.11 -23.05 11.74
N ASP A 24 -3.59 -24.21 12.14
CA ASP A 24 -4.35 -25.26 12.80
C ASP A 24 -4.85 -24.81 14.18
N SER A 25 -3.96 -24.18 14.96
CA SER A 25 -4.30 -23.65 16.29
C SER A 25 -5.40 -22.59 16.25
N LEU A 26 -5.43 -21.77 15.20
CA LEU A 26 -6.42 -20.71 15.02
C LEU A 26 -7.67 -21.16 14.26
N GLY A 27 -7.68 -22.37 13.70
CA GLY A 27 -8.75 -22.85 12.82
C GLY A 27 -8.94 -21.99 11.56
N LEU A 28 -7.86 -21.35 11.08
CA LEU A 28 -7.88 -20.46 9.91
C LEU A 28 -7.07 -21.08 8.76
N SER A 29 -7.23 -20.56 7.56
CA SER A 29 -6.32 -20.88 6.45
C SER A 29 -5.00 -20.13 6.59
N VAL A 30 -3.92 -20.69 6.03
CA VAL A 30 -2.59 -20.05 6.05
C VAL A 30 -2.65 -18.65 5.44
N GLU A 31 -3.41 -18.47 4.35
CA GLU A 31 -3.60 -17.15 3.74
C GLU A 31 -4.24 -16.15 4.72
N ALA A 32 -5.26 -16.56 5.46
CA ALA A 32 -5.95 -15.70 6.42
C ALA A 32 -5.01 -15.32 7.59
N VAL A 33 -4.21 -16.26 8.07
CA VAL A 33 -3.20 -16.01 9.12
C VAL A 33 -2.16 -15.01 8.63
N VAL A 34 -1.59 -15.22 7.44
CA VAL A 34 -0.59 -14.30 6.85
C VAL A 34 -1.20 -12.91 6.63
N ARG A 35 -2.42 -12.83 6.09
CA ARG A 35 -3.13 -11.57 5.89
C ARG A 35 -3.35 -10.82 7.20
N LYS A 36 -3.74 -11.53 8.26
CA LYS A 36 -3.95 -10.95 9.60
C LYS A 36 -2.63 -10.43 10.19
N ALA A 37 -1.55 -11.22 10.08
CA ALA A 37 -0.22 -10.82 10.54
C ALA A 37 0.31 -9.58 9.81
N ILE A 38 0.20 -9.54 8.48
CA ILE A 38 0.56 -8.36 7.67
C ILE A 38 -0.28 -7.15 8.09
N THR A 39 -1.58 -7.33 8.30
CA THR A 39 -2.47 -6.23 8.74
C THR A 39 -2.07 -5.69 10.11
N MET A 40 -1.70 -6.56 11.05
CA MET A 40 -1.21 -6.17 12.37
C MET A 40 0.12 -5.40 12.26
N LEU A 41 1.08 -5.93 11.49
CA LEU A 41 2.36 -5.27 11.24
C LEU A 41 2.16 -3.89 10.62
N LEU A 42 1.27 -3.77 9.64
CA LEU A 42 0.95 -2.48 9.01
C LEU A 42 0.30 -1.52 10.00
N LYS A 43 -0.58 -1.99 10.90
CA LYS A 43 -1.18 -1.14 11.95
C LYS A 43 -0.15 -0.64 12.95
N GLU A 44 0.76 -1.50 13.38
CA GLU A 44 1.87 -1.13 14.27
C GLU A 44 2.80 -0.12 13.59
N LYS A 45 3.13 -0.35 12.31
CA LYS A 45 3.97 0.54 11.50
C LYS A 45 3.28 1.85 11.14
N LYS A 46 1.95 1.89 11.04
CA LYS A 46 1.21 3.14 10.77
C LYS A 46 1.30 4.15 11.92
N GLY A 47 1.70 3.71 13.13
CA GLY A 47 2.09 4.61 14.22
C GLY A 47 3.52 5.17 14.11
N GLU A 48 4.38 4.55 13.29
CA GLU A 48 5.75 4.99 13.04
C GLU A 48 5.83 5.69 11.67
N LYS A 49 5.75 7.03 11.72
CA LYS A 49 5.95 8.00 10.61
C LYS A 49 4.79 8.14 9.62
N GLU A 50 4.00 9.19 9.82
CA GLU A 50 3.68 10.04 8.68
C GLU A 50 5.00 10.49 8.05
N ASP A 51 5.14 10.26 6.74
CA ASP A 51 6.29 10.69 5.98
C ASP A 51 6.46 12.21 6.13
N PRO A 52 7.63 12.75 6.53
CA PRO A 52 7.83 14.19 6.59
C PRO A 52 7.69 14.88 5.21
N LEU A 53 7.63 14.10 4.12
CA LEU A 53 7.28 14.59 2.78
C LEU A 53 5.82 15.08 2.66
N PHE A 54 4.89 14.57 3.49
CA PHE A 54 3.49 15.01 3.49
C PHE A 54 3.21 16.19 4.43
N THR A 55 4.22 16.66 5.19
CA THR A 55 4.18 17.93 5.94
C THR A 55 4.62 19.14 5.11
N THR A 56 4.46 19.10 3.79
CA THR A 56 4.56 20.32 3.00
C THR A 56 3.24 21.07 3.15
N LYS A 57 3.27 22.19 3.90
CA LYS A 57 2.20 23.20 3.83
C LYS A 57 1.96 23.48 2.34
N PRO A 58 0.70 23.61 1.88
CA PRO A 58 0.45 24.07 0.53
C PRO A 58 1.18 25.41 0.38
N VAL A 59 2.24 25.40 -0.43
CA VAL A 59 2.84 26.63 -0.92
C VAL A 59 1.78 27.22 -1.84
N ASP A 60 1.24 28.35 -1.42
CA ASP A 60 0.37 29.17 -2.23
C ASP A 60 1.23 29.67 -3.40
N PHE A 61 1.28 28.89 -4.47
CA PHE A 61 1.77 29.37 -5.75
C PHE A 61 0.74 30.40 -6.17
N GLY A 62 0.99 31.67 -5.80
CA GLY A 62 0.20 32.85 -6.17
C GLY A 62 0.24 33.12 -7.67
N THR A 63 -0.07 32.11 -8.46
CA THR A 63 -0.16 32.15 -9.90
C THR A 63 -1.51 31.54 -10.23
N VAL A 64 -2.44 32.42 -10.59
CA VAL A 64 -3.76 32.11 -11.13
C VAL A 64 -3.59 31.18 -12.32
N THR A 65 -3.51 29.88 -12.07
CA THR A 65 -3.45 28.87 -13.13
C THR A 65 -4.89 28.47 -13.35
N SER A 66 -5.50 29.09 -14.36
CA SER A 66 -6.81 28.69 -14.84
C SER A 66 -6.77 27.19 -15.14
N PRO A 67 -7.68 26.37 -14.59
CA PRO A 67 -7.68 24.92 -14.78
C PRO A 67 -7.63 24.48 -16.25
N GLU A 68 -8.09 25.35 -17.15
CA GLU A 68 -8.12 25.17 -18.59
C GLU A 68 -6.73 25.05 -19.23
N MET A 69 -5.66 25.56 -18.61
CA MET A 69 -4.30 25.46 -19.15
C MET A 69 -3.55 24.18 -18.75
N ILE A 70 -4.08 23.39 -17.81
CA ILE A 70 -3.40 22.19 -17.31
C ILE A 70 -3.32 21.13 -18.41
N ASP A 71 -4.39 20.99 -19.21
CA ASP A 71 -4.43 19.99 -20.29
C ASP A 71 -3.41 20.29 -21.39
N ASP A 72 -3.18 21.56 -21.72
CA ASP A 72 -2.22 21.95 -22.77
C ASP A 72 -0.76 21.68 -22.37
N VAL A 73 -0.43 21.83 -21.09
CA VAL A 73 0.92 21.55 -20.55
C VAL A 73 1.16 20.05 -20.43
N ILE A 74 0.16 19.28 -19.98
CA ILE A 74 0.30 17.83 -19.76
C ILE A 74 0.27 17.07 -21.08
N TYR A 75 -0.56 17.47 -22.04
CA TYR A 75 -0.75 16.73 -23.29
C TYR A 75 0.02 17.30 -24.49
N GLY A 76 0.85 18.33 -24.28
CA GLY A 76 1.90 18.72 -25.22
C GLY A 76 1.41 19.04 -26.63
N LYS A 77 0.33 19.83 -26.77
CA LYS A 77 -0.01 20.45 -28.06
C LYS A 77 0.73 21.77 -28.21
N VAL A 78 2.05 21.65 -28.40
CA VAL A 78 2.82 22.72 -29.01
C VAL A 78 2.39 22.80 -30.47
N LYS A 79 1.91 23.98 -30.90
CA LYS A 79 1.77 24.29 -32.32
C LYS A 79 2.83 25.30 -32.70
#